data_AF-A0A0Q5H960-F1
#
_entry.id   AF-A0A0Q5H960-F1
#
_cell.length_a   1.000
_cell.length_b   1.000
_cell.length_c   1.000
_cell.angle_alpha   90.00
_cell.angle_beta   90.00
_cell.angle_gamma   90.00
#
_symmetry.space_group_name_H-M   'P 1'
#
loop_
_entity.id
_entity.type
_entity.pdbx_description
1 polymer ?
#
loop_
_entity_poly.entity_id
_entity_poly.type
_entity_poly.pdbx_seq_one_letter_code
_entity_poly.pdbx_strand_id
1 'polypeptide(L)'
;MKLKAPFYLWFVVAFLISYLVHESAHWLMGAAFGIDMEFRLNAVRYLSPMPDWQRALADAAGPLLTIAQGVIAYVLVERRASVKAFAFLYVAAFMRLAAAVVSVIHPNDEARLSLYLGLGKWTLPILVVLGLGALVWKASPRLQLTWKDQLLCYLVASLAVSAIVGADRFVL
;
A
#
# COMPACT_ATOMS: atom_id res chain seq x y z
N MET A 1 -14.50 15.19 -16.07
CA MET A 1 -13.37 14.41 -15.54
C MET A 1 -12.10 15.22 -15.75
N LYS A 2 -11.35 15.45 -14.67
CA LYS A 2 -10.12 16.25 -14.69
C LYS A 2 -8.92 15.39 -15.07
N LEU A 3 -8.90 14.14 -14.62
CA LEU A 3 -7.84 13.20 -14.95
C LEU A 3 -7.97 12.75 -16.41
N LYS A 4 -6.84 12.59 -17.08
CA LYS A 4 -6.74 12.22 -18.51
C LYS A 4 -6.12 10.84 -18.65
N ALA A 5 -6.24 10.20 -19.81
CA ALA A 5 -5.68 8.87 -20.08
C ALA A 5 -4.21 8.68 -19.65
N PRO A 6 -3.28 9.64 -19.86
CA PRO A 6 -1.89 9.49 -19.40
C PRO A 6 -1.74 9.33 -17.89
N PHE A 7 -2.65 9.90 -17.09
CA PHE A 7 -2.66 9.68 -15.65
C PHE A 7 -2.92 8.22 -15.31
N TYR A 8 -3.88 7.57 -15.97
CA TYR A 8 -4.26 6.19 -15.67
C TYR A 8 -3.17 5.19 -16.08
N LEU A 9 -2.46 5.44 -17.18
CA LEU A 9 -1.26 4.67 -17.53
C LEU A 9 -0.18 4.82 -16.44
N TRP A 10 0.09 6.05 -16.02
CA TRP A 10 1.02 6.31 -14.92
C TRP A 10 0.56 5.67 -13.61
N PHE A 11 -0.74 5.64 -13.35
CA PHE A 11 -1.31 5.11 -12.13
C PHE A 11 -1.09 3.60 -12.00
N VAL A 12 -1.21 2.85 -13.10
CA VAL A 12 -0.86 1.42 -13.15
C VAL A 12 0.64 1.21 -12.88
N VAL A 13 1.50 2.04 -13.47
CA VAL A 13 2.96 1.98 -13.20
C VAL A 13 3.25 2.30 -11.73
N ALA A 14 2.57 3.30 -11.16
CA ALA A 14 2.70 3.64 -9.75
C ALA A 14 2.27 2.50 -8.82
N PHE A 15 1.26 1.70 -9.20
CA PHE A 15 0.89 0.48 -8.49
C PHE A 15 2.04 -0.52 -8.46
N LEU A 16 2.60 -0.86 -9.62
CA LEU A 16 3.72 -1.80 -9.71
C LEU A 16 4.91 -1.33 -8.86
N ILE A 17 5.30 -0.06 -8.99
CA ILE A 17 6.39 0.53 -8.20
C ILE A 17 6.09 0.44 -6.71
N SER A 18 4.87 0.81 -6.28
CA SER A 18 4.53 0.84 -4.85
C SER A 18 4.49 -0.55 -4.24
N TYR A 19 4.01 -1.56 -4.96
CA TYR A 19 4.06 -2.96 -4.51
C TYR A 19 5.51 -3.43 -4.36
N LEU A 20 6.35 -3.23 -5.38
CA LEU A 20 7.77 -3.62 -5.30
C LEU A 20 8.48 -2.92 -4.14
N VAL A 21 8.24 -1.62 -3.95
CA VAL A 21 8.82 -0.85 -2.85
C VAL A 21 8.33 -1.34 -1.49
N HIS A 22 7.03 -1.65 -1.37
CA HIS A 22 6.43 -2.19 -0.14
C HIS A 22 7.05 -3.55 0.24
N GLU A 23 7.05 -4.51 -0.68
CA GLU A 23 7.63 -5.83 -0.42
C GLU A 23 9.14 -5.74 -0.20
N SER A 24 9.82 -4.80 -0.86
CA SER A 24 11.26 -4.57 -0.65
C SER A 24 11.54 -4.09 0.76
N ALA A 25 10.64 -3.32 1.38
CA ALA A 25 10.80 -2.89 2.76
C ALA A 25 10.73 -4.09 3.73
N HIS A 26 9.77 -4.99 3.53
CA HIS A 26 9.68 -6.23 4.29
C HIS A 26 10.95 -7.06 4.15
N TRP A 27 11.38 -7.30 2.91
CA TRP A 27 12.55 -8.12 2.62
C TRP A 27 13.85 -7.49 3.14
N LEU A 28 14.07 -6.19 2.94
CA LEU A 28 15.27 -5.51 3.43
C LEU A 28 15.35 -5.53 4.95
N MET A 29 14.23 -5.39 5.66
CA MET A 29 14.20 -5.50 7.11
C MET A 29 14.57 -6.92 7.57
N GLY A 30 14.01 -7.95 6.94
CA GLY A 30 14.38 -9.32 7.27
C GLY A 30 15.84 -9.65 6.92
N ALA A 31 16.32 -9.23 5.75
CA ALA A 31 17.71 -9.38 5.34
C ALA A 31 18.68 -8.70 6.33
N ALA A 32 18.32 -7.52 6.86
CA ALA A 32 19.11 -6.83 7.89
C ALA A 32 19.20 -7.62 9.21
N PHE A 33 18.20 -8.46 9.51
CA PHE A 33 18.22 -9.40 10.65
C PHE A 33 18.82 -10.77 10.32
N GLY A 34 19.20 -11.02 9.06
CA GLY A 34 19.65 -12.33 8.59
C GLY A 34 18.54 -13.38 8.52
N ILE A 35 17.27 -12.93 8.38
CA ILE A 35 16.10 -13.80 8.23
C ILE A 35 16.02 -14.25 6.77
N ASP A 36 15.88 -15.56 6.57
CA ASP A 36 15.68 -16.11 5.23
C ASP A 36 14.25 -15.83 4.75
N MET A 37 14.15 -15.17 3.60
CA MET A 37 12.88 -14.65 3.07
C MET A 37 12.81 -14.85 1.55
N GLU A 38 11.67 -15.34 1.09
CA GLU A 38 11.32 -15.40 -0.32
C GLU A 38 10.57 -14.12 -0.71
N PHE A 39 11.16 -13.35 -1.63
CA PHE A 39 10.53 -12.16 -2.21
C PHE A 39 9.57 -12.55 -3.35
N ARG A 40 8.33 -12.05 -3.32
CA ARG A 40 7.35 -12.18 -4.41
C ARG A 40 6.78 -10.80 -4.78
N LEU A 41 5.96 -10.74 -5.82
CA LEU A 41 5.40 -9.49 -6.32
C LEU A 41 4.36 -8.87 -5.38
N ASN A 42 3.63 -9.70 -4.63
CA ASN A 42 2.57 -9.23 -3.72
C ASN A 42 2.76 -9.61 -2.25
N ALA A 43 3.86 -10.28 -1.91
CA ALA A 43 4.13 -10.76 -0.56
C ALA A 43 5.61 -11.11 -0.37
N VAL A 44 6.06 -11.10 0.88
CA VAL A 44 7.29 -11.78 1.31
C VAL A 44 6.93 -12.94 2.23
N ARG A 45 7.60 -14.09 2.04
CA ARG A 45 7.43 -15.27 2.89
C ARG A 45 8.66 -15.52 3.74
N TYR A 46 8.46 -15.76 5.03
CA TYR A 46 9.51 -16.18 5.94
C TYR A 46 9.83 -17.66 5.74
N LEU A 47 11.10 -18.00 5.52
CA LEU A 47 11.58 -19.38 5.31
C LEU A 47 12.26 -19.96 6.55
N SER A 48 12.76 -19.10 7.44
CA SER A 48 13.40 -19.48 8.70
C SER A 48 12.57 -19.03 9.91
N PRO A 49 12.61 -19.75 11.05
CA PRO A 49 12.08 -19.26 12.32
C PRO A 49 12.81 -17.99 12.78
N MET A 50 12.09 -17.09 13.47
CA MET A 50 12.66 -15.88 14.05
C MET A 50 11.89 -15.48 15.33
N PRO A 51 12.51 -14.70 16.24
CA PRO A 51 11.80 -14.11 17.37
C PRO A 51 10.65 -13.20 16.90
N ASP A 52 9.55 -13.20 17.65
CA ASP A 52 8.33 -12.45 17.29
C ASP A 52 8.57 -10.95 17.08
N TRP A 53 9.48 -10.34 17.83
CA TRP A 53 9.80 -8.92 17.69
C TRP A 53 10.48 -8.60 16.36
N GLN A 54 11.32 -9.50 15.83
CA GLN A 54 11.96 -9.30 14.51
C GLN A 54 10.92 -9.43 13.41
N ARG A 55 10.03 -10.42 13.53
CA ARG A 55 8.90 -10.58 12.62
C ARG A 55 7.98 -9.37 12.65
N ALA A 56 7.67 -8.83 13.84
CA ALA A 56 6.84 -7.65 13.97
C ALA A 56 7.46 -6.41 13.30
N LEU A 57 8.79 -6.23 13.42
CA LEU A 57 9.50 -5.15 12.72
C LEU A 57 9.52 -5.37 11.21
N ALA A 58 9.76 -6.60 10.75
CA ALA A 58 9.70 -6.95 9.34
C ALA A 58 8.28 -6.71 8.78
N ASP A 59 7.23 -7.19 9.45
CA ASP A 59 5.81 -6.94 9.11
C ASP A 59 5.44 -5.45 9.18
N ALA A 60 6.10 -4.63 10.00
CA ALA A 60 5.84 -3.20 10.04
C ALA A 60 6.47 -2.44 8.85
N ALA A 61 7.57 -2.94 8.29
CA ALA A 61 8.40 -2.20 7.34
C ALA A 61 7.65 -1.79 6.07
N GLY A 62 6.92 -2.72 5.45
CA GLY A 62 6.08 -2.43 4.28
C GLY A 62 5.04 -1.33 4.54
N PRO A 63 4.12 -1.50 5.51
CA PRO A 63 3.13 -0.49 5.84
C PRO A 63 3.73 0.87 6.18
N LEU A 64 4.82 0.91 6.97
CA LEU A 64 5.48 2.16 7.33
C LEU A 64 6.03 2.88 6.09
N LEU A 65 6.65 2.17 5.16
CA LEU A 65 7.15 2.76 3.93
C LEU A 65 6.01 3.24 3.02
N THR A 66 4.91 2.48 2.93
CA THR A 66 3.72 2.90 2.17
C THR A 66 3.04 4.13 2.77
N ILE A 67 2.97 4.21 4.10
CA ILE A 67 2.47 5.41 4.79
C ILE A 67 3.37 6.60 4.49
N ALA A 68 4.70 6.45 4.61
CA ALA A 68 5.65 7.51 4.28
C ALA A 68 5.52 7.96 2.82
N GLN A 69 5.43 7.02 1.88
CA GLN A 69 5.15 7.31 0.46
C GLN A 69 3.86 8.14 0.31
N GLY A 70 2.77 7.71 0.95
CA GLY A 70 1.48 8.42 0.90
C GLY A 70 1.58 9.84 1.45
N VAL A 71 2.25 10.04 2.60
CA VAL A 71 2.45 11.36 3.19
C VAL A 71 3.31 12.27 2.30
N ILE A 72 4.41 11.76 1.75
CA ILE A 72 5.27 12.52 0.83
C ILE A 72 4.48 12.90 -0.43
N ALA A 73 3.74 11.95 -1.00
CA ALA A 73 2.90 12.18 -2.16
C ALA A 73 1.83 13.25 -1.89
N TYR A 74 1.16 13.20 -0.72
CA TYR A 74 0.22 14.23 -0.29
C TYR A 74 0.88 15.62 -0.25
N VAL A 75 2.04 15.75 0.40
CA VAL A 75 2.76 17.03 0.47
C VAL A 75 3.11 17.56 -0.93
N LEU A 76 3.48 16.68 -1.86
CA LEU A 76 3.76 17.07 -3.24
C LEU A 76 2.50 17.50 -4.01
N VAL A 77 1.34 16.88 -3.74
CA VAL A 77 0.06 17.32 -4.30
C VAL A 77 -0.29 18.70 -3.80
N GLU A 78 -0.20 18.94 -2.49
CA GLU A 78 -0.52 20.24 -1.88
C GLU A 78 0.35 21.36 -2.45
N ARG A 79 1.66 21.12 -2.52
CA ARG A 79 2.64 22.11 -2.97
C ARG A 79 2.61 22.37 -4.48
N ARG A 80 2.36 21.34 -5.30
CA ARG A 80 2.58 21.41 -6.76
C ARG A 80 1.37 21.06 -7.62
N ALA A 81 0.23 20.71 -7.01
CA ALA A 81 -0.92 20.16 -7.72
C ALA A 81 -0.54 18.99 -8.65
N SER A 82 0.41 18.15 -8.21
CA SER A 82 0.96 17.08 -9.04
C SER A 82 0.01 15.88 -9.10
N VAL A 83 -0.60 15.66 -10.26
CA VAL A 83 -1.42 14.45 -10.52
C VAL A 83 -0.58 13.17 -10.46
N LYS A 84 0.73 13.23 -10.79
CA LYS A 84 1.61 12.07 -10.66
C LYS A 84 1.85 11.67 -9.20
N ALA A 85 1.96 12.65 -8.31
CA ALA A 85 2.06 12.39 -6.88
C ALA A 85 0.71 11.87 -6.33
N PHE A 86 -0.41 12.40 -6.82
CA PHE A 86 -1.74 11.90 -6.45
C PHE A 86 -1.90 10.41 -6.76
N ALA A 87 -1.32 9.91 -7.86
CA ALA A 87 -1.30 8.49 -8.16
C ALA A 87 -0.67 7.69 -7.00
N PHE A 88 0.54 8.04 -6.54
CA PHE A 88 1.19 7.35 -5.42
C PHE A 88 0.43 7.46 -4.08
N LEU A 89 -0.19 8.61 -3.82
CA LEU A 89 -1.04 8.79 -2.64
C LEU A 89 -2.25 7.85 -2.69
N TYR A 90 -2.93 7.80 -3.85
CA TYR A 90 -4.09 6.93 -4.03
C TYR A 90 -3.69 5.45 -3.97
N VAL A 91 -2.57 5.07 -4.60
CA VAL A 91 -2.04 3.70 -4.51
C VAL A 91 -1.81 3.30 -3.06
N ALA A 92 -1.15 4.15 -2.27
CA ALA A 92 -0.90 3.86 -0.85
C ALA A 92 -2.21 3.62 -0.08
N ALA A 93 -3.20 4.49 -0.25
CA ALA A 93 -4.51 4.33 0.39
C ALA A 93 -5.22 3.05 -0.08
N PHE A 94 -5.23 2.79 -1.39
CA PHE A 94 -5.95 1.66 -1.97
C PHE A 94 -5.31 0.31 -1.63
N MET A 95 -3.98 0.21 -1.68
CA MET A 95 -3.26 -1.00 -1.27
C MET A 95 -3.59 -1.38 0.16
N ARG A 96 -3.59 -0.41 1.08
CA ARG A 96 -3.91 -0.70 2.49
C ARG A 96 -5.40 -0.97 2.72
N LEU A 97 -6.29 -0.32 1.97
CA LEU A 97 -7.70 -0.66 1.97
C LEU A 97 -7.93 -2.10 1.50
N ALA A 98 -7.34 -2.49 0.37
CA ALA A 98 -7.45 -3.84 -0.17
C ALA A 98 -6.91 -4.88 0.82
N ALA A 99 -5.74 -4.62 1.41
CA ALA A 99 -5.16 -5.48 2.43
C ALA A 99 -6.05 -5.60 3.68
N ALA A 100 -6.67 -4.51 4.13
CA ALA A 100 -7.62 -4.54 5.25
C ALA A 100 -8.89 -5.35 4.92
N VAL A 101 -9.38 -5.32 3.67
CA VAL A 101 -10.50 -6.18 3.25
C VAL A 101 -10.07 -7.65 3.26
N VAL A 102 -8.89 -7.98 2.72
CA VAL A 102 -8.33 -9.34 2.76
C VAL A 102 -8.11 -9.82 4.21
N SER A 103 -7.82 -8.89 5.13
CA SER A 103 -7.70 -9.17 6.57
C SER A 103 -8.92 -9.84 7.18
N VAL A 104 -10.12 -9.78 6.58
CA VAL A 104 -11.27 -10.55 7.08
C VAL A 104 -10.94 -12.04 7.15
N ILE A 105 -10.27 -12.58 6.12
CA ILE A 105 -9.92 -14.00 6.00
C ILE A 105 -8.52 -14.25 6.60
N HIS A 106 -7.52 -13.47 6.18
CA HIS A 106 -6.12 -13.66 6.59
C HIS A 106 -5.49 -12.35 7.02
N PRO A 107 -4.95 -12.23 8.26
CA PRO A 107 -4.42 -10.97 8.76
C PRO A 107 -3.27 -10.47 7.89
N ASN A 108 -3.46 -9.27 7.32
CA ASN A 108 -2.44 -8.48 6.65
C ASN A 108 -1.40 -7.97 7.64
N ASP A 109 -0.44 -7.21 7.14
CA ASP A 109 0.76 -6.79 7.89
C ASP A 109 0.39 -5.93 9.11
N GLU A 110 -0.49 -4.94 8.96
CA GLU A 110 -0.94 -4.14 10.11
C GLU A 110 -1.79 -4.96 11.07
N ALA A 111 -2.60 -5.91 10.59
CA ALA A 111 -3.39 -6.77 11.47
C ALA A 111 -2.48 -7.70 12.29
N ARG A 112 -1.42 -8.26 11.70
CA ARG A 112 -0.41 -9.07 12.41
C ARG A 112 0.33 -8.23 13.45
N LEU A 113 0.76 -7.04 13.09
CA LEU A 113 1.40 -6.10 14.02
C LEU A 113 0.46 -5.68 15.14
N SER A 114 -0.81 -5.41 14.83
CA SER A 114 -1.84 -5.00 15.81
C SER A 114 -2.12 -6.12 16.81
N LEU A 115 -2.14 -7.38 16.36
CA LEU A 115 -2.26 -8.54 17.24
C LEU A 115 -1.01 -8.72 18.12
N TYR A 116 0.19 -8.59 17.55
CA TYR A 116 1.44 -8.64 18.31
C TYR A 116 1.47 -7.61 19.45
N LEU A 117 0.99 -6.40 19.20
CA LEU A 117 0.93 -5.31 20.19
C LEU A 117 -0.24 -5.43 21.19
N GLY A 118 -1.10 -6.44 21.07
CA GLY A 118 -2.28 -6.60 21.93
C GLY A 118 -3.39 -5.56 21.69
N LEU A 119 -3.38 -4.88 20.54
CA LEU A 119 -4.35 -3.82 20.20
C LEU A 119 -5.64 -4.36 19.56
N GLY A 120 -5.73 -5.68 19.36
CA GLY A 120 -6.80 -6.32 18.58
C GLY A 120 -6.56 -6.22 17.07
N LYS A 121 -7.18 -7.10 16.28
CA LYS A 121 -6.89 -7.29 14.84
C LYS A 121 -7.08 -6.03 13.98
N TRP A 122 -8.04 -5.18 14.31
CA TRP A 122 -8.54 -4.13 13.41
C TRP A 122 -8.02 -2.72 13.69
N THR A 123 -7.38 -2.50 14.84
CA THR A 123 -6.98 -1.16 15.28
C THR A 123 -6.03 -0.48 14.30
N LEU A 124 -4.90 -1.12 13.96
CA LEU A 124 -3.96 -0.54 13.00
C LEU A 124 -4.50 -0.51 11.55
N PRO A 125 -5.13 -1.57 11.00
CA PRO A 125 -5.74 -1.50 9.67
C PRO A 125 -6.72 -0.34 9.49
N ILE A 126 -7.63 -0.13 10.45
CA ILE A 126 -8.60 0.98 10.40
C ILE A 126 -7.88 2.32 10.45
N LEU A 127 -6.93 2.48 11.38
CA LEU A 127 -6.19 3.74 11.52
C LEU A 127 -5.45 4.12 10.24
N VAL A 128 -4.77 3.17 9.61
CA VAL A 128 -4.00 3.40 8.38
C VAL A 128 -4.92 3.72 7.20
N VAL A 129 -6.00 2.95 7.02
CA VAL A 129 -6.97 3.17 5.93
C VAL A 129 -7.66 4.52 6.07
N LEU A 130 -8.13 4.88 7.27
CA LEU A 130 -8.77 6.17 7.52
C LEU A 130 -7.78 7.33 7.37
N GLY A 131 -6.54 7.17 7.85
CA GLY A 131 -5.49 8.17 7.73
C GLY A 131 -5.15 8.48 6.27
N LEU A 132 -4.82 7.46 5.48
CA LEU A 132 -4.49 7.63 4.06
C LEU A 132 -5.71 8.06 3.23
N GLY A 133 -6.89 7.52 3.53
CA GLY A 133 -8.15 7.95 2.91
C GLY A 133 -8.46 9.42 3.15
N ALA A 134 -8.22 9.92 4.38
CA ALA A 134 -8.36 11.34 4.70
C ALA A 134 -7.37 12.22 3.91
N LEU A 135 -6.14 11.75 3.68
CA LEU A 135 -5.17 12.46 2.83
C LEU A 135 -5.62 12.50 1.36
N VAL A 136 -6.13 11.40 0.82
CA VAL A 136 -6.73 11.37 -0.54
C VAL A 136 -7.87 12.37 -0.62
N TRP A 137 -8.77 12.38 0.37
CA TRP A 137 -9.89 13.31 0.40
C TRP A 137 -9.43 14.77 0.43
N LYS A 138 -8.46 15.11 1.29
CA LYS A 138 -7.90 16.47 1.39
C LYS A 138 -7.17 16.92 0.12
N ALA A 139 -6.45 16.02 -0.54
CA ALA A 139 -5.74 16.31 -1.79
C ALA A 139 -6.68 16.48 -3.00
N SER A 140 -7.89 15.92 -2.95
CA SER A 140 -8.80 15.87 -4.10
C SER A 140 -9.31 17.26 -4.55
N PRO A 141 -9.74 18.16 -3.64
CA PRO A 141 -10.06 19.54 -3.99
C PRO A 141 -8.89 20.31 -4.62
N ARG A 142 -7.65 20.07 -4.17
CA ARG A 142 -6.45 20.75 -4.70
C ARG A 142 -6.27 20.52 -6.20
N LEU A 143 -6.72 19.37 -6.69
CA LEU A 143 -6.71 18.95 -8.09
C LEU A 143 -8.07 19.10 -8.79
N GLN A 144 -9.07 19.66 -8.09
CA GLN A 144 -10.45 19.83 -8.56
C GLN A 144 -11.11 18.51 -8.99
N LEU A 145 -10.74 17.39 -8.36
CA LEU A 145 -11.24 16.07 -8.74
C LEU A 145 -12.73 15.94 -8.41
N THR A 146 -13.46 15.32 -9.33
CA THR A 146 -14.88 15.00 -9.18
C THR A 146 -15.06 13.56 -8.70
N TRP A 147 -16.26 13.21 -8.23
CA TRP A 147 -16.57 11.82 -7.86
C TRP A 147 -16.35 10.84 -9.01
N LYS A 148 -16.53 11.27 -10.28
CA LYS A 148 -16.26 10.44 -11.46
C LYS A 148 -14.78 10.11 -11.62
N ASP A 149 -13.90 11.06 -11.26
CA ASP A 149 -12.46 10.84 -11.25
C ASP A 149 -12.09 9.80 -10.18
N GLN A 150 -12.70 9.89 -8.98
CA GLN A 150 -12.50 8.93 -7.89
C GLN A 150 -13.01 7.53 -8.24
N LEU A 151 -14.20 7.44 -8.85
CA LEU A 151 -14.76 6.16 -9.29
C LEU A 151 -13.85 5.50 -10.34
N LEU A 152 -13.34 6.26 -11.31
CA LEU A 152 -12.45 5.68 -12.30
C LEU A 152 -11.09 5.28 -11.69
N CYS A 153 -10.56 6.06 -10.74
CA CYS A 153 -9.40 5.62 -9.96
C CYS A 153 -9.68 4.30 -9.23
N TYR A 154 -10.82 4.16 -8.57
CA TYR A 154 -11.21 2.93 -7.89
C TYR A 154 -11.25 1.73 -8.84
N LEU A 155 -11.87 1.88 -10.02
CA LEU A 155 -11.97 0.81 -11.01
C LEU A 155 -10.59 0.41 -11.55
N VAL A 156 -9.76 1.39 -11.92
CA VAL A 156 -8.40 1.12 -12.43
C VAL A 156 -7.53 0.51 -11.34
N ALA A 157 -7.63 0.99 -10.10
CA ALA A 157 -6.93 0.43 -8.95
C ALA A 157 -7.33 -1.03 -8.68
N SER A 158 -8.63 -1.34 -8.74
CA SER A 158 -9.12 -2.71 -8.57
C SER A 158 -8.56 -3.65 -9.64
N LEU A 159 -8.54 -3.21 -10.89
CA LEU A 159 -7.94 -3.97 -11.99
C LEU A 159 -6.42 -4.13 -11.80
N ALA A 160 -5.71 -3.08 -11.41
CA ALA A 160 -4.26 -3.11 -11.20
C ALA A 160 -3.87 -4.07 -10.06
N VAL A 161 -4.55 -3.98 -8.92
CA VAL A 161 -4.33 -4.91 -7.78
C VAL A 161 -4.64 -6.34 -8.20
N SER A 162 -5.77 -6.57 -8.88
CA SER A 162 -6.12 -7.92 -9.36
C SER A 162 -5.08 -8.47 -10.33
N ALA A 163 -4.54 -7.63 -11.21
CA ALA A 163 -3.49 -8.02 -12.15
C ALA A 163 -2.17 -8.34 -11.42
N ILE A 164 -1.74 -7.52 -10.45
CA ILE A 164 -0.52 -7.78 -9.67
C ILE A 164 -0.67 -9.07 -8.86
N VAL A 165 -1.78 -9.23 -8.13
CA VAL A 165 -2.06 -10.43 -7.34
C VAL A 165 -2.20 -11.67 -8.22
N GLY A 166 -2.82 -11.52 -9.40
CA GLY A 166 -2.93 -12.61 -10.38
C GLY A 166 -1.57 -12.99 -10.98
N ALA A 167 -0.76 -12.01 -11.37
CA ALA A 167 0.57 -12.22 -11.94
C ALA A 167 1.54 -12.89 -10.95
N ASP A 168 1.44 -12.55 -9.67
CA ASP A 168 2.22 -13.18 -8.59
C ASP A 168 2.02 -14.71 -8.53
N ARG A 169 0.85 -15.22 -8.93
CA ARG A 169 0.60 -16.68 -9.00
C ARG A 169 1.37 -17.38 -10.12
N PHE A 170 1.86 -16.63 -11.10
CA PHE A 170 2.61 -17.14 -12.25
C PHE A 170 4.11 -16.82 -12.18
N VAL A 171 4.51 -15.96 -11.24
CA VAL A 171 5.89 -15.58 -10.99
C VAL A 171 6.32 -16.28 -9.70
N LEU A 172 7.00 -17.43 -9.87
CA LEU A 172 7.55 -18.33 -8.85
C LEU A 172 6.56 -19.36 -8.25
#